data_AF-A0A7S3PC64-F1
#
_entry.id   AF-A0A7S3PC64-F1
#
_cell.length_a   1.000
_cell.length_b   1.000
_cell.length_c   1.000
_cell.angle_alpha   90.00
_cell.angle_beta   90.00
_cell.angle_gamma   90.00
#
_symmetry.space_group_name_H-M   'P 1'
#
loop_
_entity.id
_entity.type
_entity.pdbx_description
1 polymer ?
#
loop_
_entity_poly.entity_id
_entity_poly.type
_entity_poly.pdbx_seq_one_letter_code
_entity_poly.pdbx_strand_id
1 'polypeptide(L)'
;SRVSSLKLRKLPPEILLVGDLPPDSESLDDDDELGFDKGLSGVRTPYLLTNLCLNPRFELRTQLLLSFGSLSFVSIFTVVITCILTSILVGENVKNINQETVAEINQRLQGRNARYLVESLHHRLLPRDAVEILYQATLDRFEGYPAAGDEQVPFADMDSGKNVYPVIGPYVPFEWNVSQVVTPENVKENLQTRQGWYNGLSVSTASAMFHIQGACDPSETNPRSMMYYPGCSEENNDLFTGGVVNPSNLTSMIYRKGADLVPILKALFEYYQDFRNLGVFPANGGAGASLNFPAYNFDGTTSYISDGCDWMREPNPHDPTRSIGTEEMIAKCRPEGEIVSTRLYNPMERSWCRNQALKPDRVSLEGPYEDAWVSGRWFITIGRAVYDRATKNFVACTFFGLDIDFLAQIMKASRIYPNAEVSIVRLEGGAVVASSAWNITEDGEPPPIY
;
A
#
# COMPACT_ATOMS: atom_id res chain seq x y z
N SER A 1 -35.75 8.73 -0.72
CA SER A 1 -35.03 8.15 -1.88
C SER A 1 -34.60 9.27 -2.82
N ARG A 2 -33.34 9.69 -2.76
CA ARG A 2 -32.70 10.49 -3.82
C ARG A 2 -31.33 9.87 -4.06
N VAL A 3 -31.26 9.08 -5.12
CA VAL A 3 -30.02 8.50 -5.64
C VAL A 3 -29.26 9.65 -6.30
N SER A 4 -28.20 10.10 -5.63
CA SER A 4 -27.18 10.96 -6.23
C SER A 4 -26.20 10.06 -6.96
N SER A 5 -26.36 9.91 -8.26
CA SER A 5 -25.36 9.25 -9.12
C SER A 5 -24.11 10.14 -9.18
N LEU A 6 -23.06 9.75 -8.47
CA LEU A 6 -21.74 10.35 -8.65
C LEU A 6 -21.13 9.82 -9.94
N LYS A 7 -21.03 10.70 -10.94
CA LYS A 7 -20.25 10.48 -12.16
C LYS A 7 -18.80 10.20 -11.79
N LEU A 8 -18.25 9.11 -12.31
CA LEU A 8 -16.80 8.92 -12.50
C LEU A 8 -16.19 10.25 -12.98
N ARG A 9 -15.48 10.94 -12.10
CA ARG A 9 -14.49 11.92 -12.56
C ARG A 9 -13.38 11.10 -13.16
N LYS A 10 -13.26 11.12 -14.49
CA LYS A 10 -11.98 10.82 -15.14
C LYS A 10 -10.94 11.65 -14.40
N LEU A 11 -10.02 10.97 -13.70
CA LEU A 11 -8.83 11.60 -13.18
C LEU A 11 -8.11 12.26 -14.38
N PRO A 12 -7.54 13.46 -14.21
CA PRO A 12 -6.69 14.04 -15.25
C PRO A 12 -5.58 13.03 -15.60
N PRO A 13 -5.15 12.96 -16.87
CA PRO A 13 -4.21 11.96 -17.39
C PRO A 13 -2.77 12.03 -16.81
N GLU A 14 -2.57 12.75 -15.70
CA GLU A 14 -1.27 13.10 -15.12
C GLU A 14 -1.04 12.45 -13.76
N ILE A 15 -1.24 11.13 -13.66
CA ILE A 15 -0.70 10.34 -12.54
C ILE A 15 0.51 9.59 -13.07
N LEU A 16 1.71 10.06 -12.71
CA LEU A 16 2.98 9.45 -13.09
C LEU A 16 3.23 8.22 -12.21
N LEU A 17 3.18 7.03 -12.81
CA LEU A 17 3.57 5.77 -12.18
C LEU A 17 5.10 5.71 -12.14
N VAL A 18 5.70 5.75 -10.95
CA VAL A 18 7.15 5.51 -10.79
C VAL A 18 7.37 4.02 -10.57
N GLY A 19 7.46 3.28 -11.67
CA GLY A 19 8.17 2.00 -11.73
C GLY A 19 9.59 2.23 -12.26
N ASP A 20 10.50 1.28 -12.02
CA ASP A 20 11.90 1.34 -12.47
C ASP A 20 11.98 1.69 -13.96
N LEU A 21 12.48 2.89 -14.27
CA LEU A 21 12.68 3.35 -15.65
C LEU A 21 14.06 2.88 -16.16
N PRO A 22 14.13 2.22 -17.33
CA PRO A 22 15.40 2.05 -18.05
C PRO A 22 15.91 3.41 -18.55
N PRO A 23 17.24 3.56 -18.76
CA PRO A 23 17.83 4.81 -19.20
C PRO A 23 17.57 5.05 -20.69
N ASP A 24 17.05 6.25 -20.95
CA ASP A 24 17.22 7.09 -22.14
C ASP A 24 17.27 6.43 -23.52
N SER A 25 16.20 6.63 -24.30
CA SER A 25 16.34 6.86 -25.74
C SER A 25 15.11 7.60 -26.27
N GLU A 26 15.26 8.88 -26.59
CA GLU A 26 14.51 9.50 -27.68
C GLU A 26 15.18 10.83 -28.05
N SER A 27 16.10 10.70 -29.02
CA SER A 27 16.37 11.74 -30.01
C SER A 27 15.31 11.63 -31.10
N LEU A 28 14.58 12.69 -31.36
CA LEU A 28 13.86 12.90 -32.62
C LEU A 28 13.70 14.40 -32.82
N ASP A 29 14.68 14.95 -33.54
CA ASP A 29 14.49 16.12 -34.40
C ASP A 29 13.46 15.74 -35.47
N ASP A 30 12.52 16.64 -35.79
CA ASP A 30 12.03 16.80 -37.15
C ASP A 30 11.45 18.21 -37.32
N ASP A 31 12.09 18.96 -38.22
CA ASP A 31 11.77 20.30 -38.66
C ASP A 31 10.50 20.30 -39.55
N ASP A 32 9.45 21.02 -39.12
CA ASP A 32 8.32 21.34 -40.00
C ASP A 32 8.63 22.60 -40.83
N GLU A 33 9.11 22.36 -42.04
CA GLU A 33 9.31 23.35 -43.10
C GLU A 33 7.94 23.82 -43.65
N LEU A 34 7.46 24.98 -43.18
CA LEU A 34 6.25 25.64 -43.68
C LEU A 34 6.46 26.14 -45.12
N GLY A 35 6.07 25.32 -46.10
CA GLY A 35 5.94 25.70 -47.50
C GLY A 35 4.85 26.76 -47.71
N PHE A 36 5.25 28.03 -47.74
CA PHE A 36 4.41 29.15 -48.19
C PHE A 36 4.61 29.38 -49.69
N ASP A 37 3.95 28.57 -50.52
CA ASP A 37 3.91 28.80 -51.96
C ASP A 37 2.46 28.66 -52.48
N LYS A 38 1.71 29.77 -52.45
CA LYS A 38 0.50 29.95 -53.25
C LYS A 38 0.47 31.36 -53.82
N GLY A 39 0.55 31.41 -55.15
CA GLY A 39 0.67 32.61 -55.94
C GLY A 39 -0.49 33.59 -55.78
N LEU A 40 -0.11 34.85 -55.57
CA LEU A 40 -0.92 36.03 -55.87
C LEU A 40 -0.83 36.32 -57.38
N SER A 41 -1.33 35.40 -58.22
CA SER A 41 -1.66 35.71 -59.60
C SER A 41 -3.09 36.24 -59.65
N GLY A 42 -3.25 37.53 -59.98
CA GLY A 42 -4.57 38.08 -60.29
C GLY A 42 -5.07 39.19 -59.37
N VAL A 43 -4.23 40.15 -58.98
CA VAL A 43 -4.75 41.45 -58.58
C VAL A 43 -5.22 42.18 -59.84
N ARG A 44 -6.48 41.96 -60.22
CA ARG A 44 -7.21 42.90 -61.07
C ARG A 44 -7.16 44.24 -60.34
N THR A 45 -6.40 45.19 -60.87
CA THR A 45 -6.42 46.59 -60.44
C THR A 45 -7.88 47.05 -60.38
N PRO A 46 -8.41 47.40 -59.20
CA PRO A 46 -9.82 47.65 -59.06
C PRO A 46 -10.14 48.97 -59.76
N TYR A 47 -11.24 48.95 -60.49
CA TYR A 47 -11.98 50.08 -61.08
C TYR A 47 -12.05 51.36 -60.18
N LEU A 48 -11.79 51.21 -58.88
CA LEU A 48 -11.64 52.26 -57.88
C LEU A 48 -10.47 53.23 -58.13
N LEU A 49 -9.28 52.75 -58.50
CA LEU A 49 -8.11 53.63 -58.73
C LEU A 49 -8.32 54.54 -59.96
N THR A 50 -8.97 54.01 -60.99
CA THR A 50 -9.30 54.75 -62.21
C THR A 50 -10.37 55.82 -61.96
N ASN A 51 -11.35 55.55 -61.09
CA ASN A 51 -12.43 56.49 -60.78
C ASN A 51 -12.09 57.53 -59.70
N LEU A 52 -11.16 57.25 -58.77
CA LEU A 52 -10.75 58.20 -57.72
C LEU A 52 -9.50 59.00 -58.07
N CYS A 53 -8.50 58.40 -58.73
CA CYS A 53 -7.21 59.06 -58.97
C CYS A 53 -7.04 59.59 -60.40
N LEU A 54 -7.77 59.02 -61.38
CA LEU A 54 -7.67 59.36 -62.81
C LEU A 54 -9.00 59.83 -63.39
N ASN A 55 -9.78 60.58 -62.60
CA ASN A 55 -11.02 61.17 -63.11
C ASN A 55 -10.69 62.40 -63.98
N PRO A 56 -11.02 62.38 -65.28
CA PRO A 56 -10.65 63.43 -66.24
C PRO A 56 -11.29 64.80 -65.95
N ARG A 57 -12.18 64.89 -64.94
CA ARG A 57 -12.82 66.13 -64.50
C ARG A 57 -12.03 66.92 -63.45
N PHE A 58 -10.97 66.38 -62.88
CA PHE A 58 -10.13 67.07 -61.90
C PHE A 58 -8.85 67.65 -62.54
N GLU A 59 -8.39 68.81 -62.03
CA GLU A 59 -7.09 69.36 -62.41
C GLU A 59 -5.93 68.45 -61.99
N LEU A 60 -4.85 68.42 -62.77
CA LEU A 60 -3.66 67.59 -62.55
C LEU A 60 -3.11 67.69 -61.12
N ARG A 61 -3.14 68.90 -60.53
CA ARG A 61 -2.69 69.16 -59.15
C ARG A 61 -3.55 68.40 -58.12
N THR A 62 -4.85 68.39 -58.31
CA THR A 62 -5.82 67.71 -57.43
C THR A 62 -5.72 66.19 -57.58
N GLN A 63 -5.49 65.70 -58.80
CA GLN A 63 -5.23 64.28 -59.05
C GLN A 63 -3.96 63.80 -58.35
N LEU A 64 -2.86 64.56 -58.46
CA LEU A 64 -1.59 64.24 -57.78
C LEU A 64 -1.72 64.23 -56.25
N LEU A 65 -2.46 65.18 -55.67
CA LEU A 65 -2.71 65.23 -54.23
C LEU A 65 -3.59 64.07 -53.75
N LEU A 66 -4.62 63.71 -54.52
CA LEU A 66 -5.49 62.57 -54.19
C LEU A 66 -4.77 61.23 -54.36
N SER A 67 -3.96 61.05 -55.40
CA SER A 67 -3.19 59.83 -55.62
C SER A 67 -2.10 59.66 -54.56
N PHE A 68 -1.40 60.74 -54.20
CA PHE A 68 -0.39 60.69 -53.14
C PHE A 68 -1.03 60.44 -51.77
N GLY A 69 -2.10 61.17 -51.44
CA GLY A 69 -2.82 61.01 -50.18
C GLY A 69 -3.46 59.63 -50.01
N SER A 70 -4.07 59.09 -51.07
CA SER A 70 -4.66 57.74 -51.03
C SER A 70 -3.60 56.64 -50.95
N LEU A 71 -2.49 56.75 -51.68
CA LEU A 71 -1.38 55.80 -51.60
C LEU A 71 -0.75 55.82 -50.20
N SER A 72 -0.48 57.01 -49.65
CA SER A 72 0.05 57.15 -48.29
C SER A 72 -0.92 56.59 -47.25
N PHE A 73 -2.23 56.87 -47.37
CA PHE A 73 -3.25 56.33 -46.47
C PHE A 73 -3.30 54.81 -46.51
N VAL A 74 -3.32 54.21 -47.72
CA VAL A 74 -3.30 52.74 -47.88
C VAL A 74 -2.03 52.16 -47.29
N SER A 75 -0.86 52.76 -47.55
CA SER A 75 0.42 52.26 -47.00
C SER A 75 0.45 52.29 -45.46
N ILE A 76 0.00 53.39 -44.85
CA ILE A 76 -0.07 53.51 -43.39
C ILE A 76 -1.06 52.50 -42.83
N PHE A 77 -2.23 52.37 -43.46
CA PHE A 77 -3.26 51.43 -43.03
C PHE A 77 -2.80 49.97 -43.14
N THR A 78 -2.09 49.59 -44.22
CA THR A 78 -1.51 48.26 -44.35
C THR A 78 -0.46 48.00 -43.29
N VAL A 79 0.43 48.97 -43.00
CA VAL A 79 1.44 48.83 -41.96
C VAL A 79 0.77 48.64 -40.60
N VAL A 80 -0.22 49.47 -40.26
CA VAL A 80 -0.97 49.36 -39.00
C VAL A 80 -1.66 48.01 -38.87
N ILE A 81 -2.34 47.52 -39.92
CA ILE A 81 -2.96 46.19 -39.91
C ILE A 81 -1.90 45.10 -39.72
N THR A 82 -0.79 45.15 -40.44
CA THR A 82 0.29 44.17 -40.28
C THR A 82 0.86 44.21 -38.86
N CYS A 83 1.11 45.39 -38.29
CA CYS A 83 1.58 45.51 -36.91
C CYS A 83 0.58 44.93 -35.90
N ILE A 84 -0.73 45.16 -36.09
CA ILE A 84 -1.78 44.59 -35.24
C ILE A 84 -1.79 43.07 -35.36
N LEU A 85 -1.79 42.53 -36.59
CA LEU A 85 -1.79 41.08 -36.83
C LEU A 85 -0.53 40.43 -36.24
N THR A 86 0.65 41.00 -36.48
CA THR A 86 1.90 40.49 -35.91
C THR A 86 1.88 40.57 -34.39
N SER A 87 1.34 41.64 -33.79
CA SER A 87 1.22 41.74 -32.32
C SER A 87 0.28 40.69 -31.75
N ILE A 88 -0.82 40.37 -32.44
CA ILE A 88 -1.75 39.30 -32.02
C ILE A 88 -1.07 37.94 -32.12
N LEU A 89 -0.44 37.64 -33.26
CA LEU A 89 0.27 36.37 -33.49
C LEU A 89 1.43 36.17 -32.51
N VAL A 90 2.23 37.20 -32.24
CA VAL A 90 3.30 37.14 -31.23
C VAL A 90 2.72 36.94 -29.84
N GLY A 91 1.60 37.61 -29.51
CA GLY A 91 0.91 37.43 -28.23
C GLY A 91 0.41 36.00 -28.02
N GLU A 92 -0.19 35.38 -29.04
CA GLU A 92 -0.63 34.00 -29.01
C GLU A 92 0.56 33.03 -28.91
N ASN A 93 1.63 33.25 -29.69
CA ASN A 93 2.81 32.39 -29.66
C ASN A 93 3.52 32.43 -28.29
N VAL A 94 3.70 33.63 -27.72
CA VAL A 94 4.28 33.79 -26.37
C VAL A 94 3.38 33.15 -25.31
N LYS A 95 2.06 33.22 -25.45
CA LYS A 95 1.13 32.55 -24.53
C LYS A 95 1.27 31.03 -24.61
N ASN A 96 1.35 30.47 -25.81
CA ASN A 96 1.50 29.03 -26.01
C ASN A 96 2.85 28.53 -25.44
N ILE A 97 3.96 29.20 -25.79
CA ILE A 97 5.29 28.87 -25.27
C ILE A 97 5.33 28.97 -23.74
N ASN A 98 4.73 30.01 -23.15
CA ASN A 98 4.66 30.15 -21.70
C ASN A 98 3.81 29.03 -21.06
N GLN A 99 2.70 28.63 -21.67
CA GLN A 99 1.86 27.54 -21.16
C GLN A 99 2.62 26.20 -21.19
N GLU A 100 3.30 25.90 -22.29
CA GLU A 100 4.13 24.70 -22.43
C GLU A 100 5.30 24.70 -21.46
N THR A 101 6.05 25.81 -21.36
CA THR A 101 7.18 25.94 -20.45
C THR A 101 6.74 25.80 -18.99
N VAL A 102 5.61 26.41 -18.61
CA VAL A 102 5.04 26.27 -17.25
C VAL A 102 4.57 24.84 -17.00
N ALA A 103 3.93 24.19 -17.97
CA ALA A 103 3.53 22.79 -17.85
C ALA A 103 4.75 21.86 -17.66
N GLU A 104 5.81 22.06 -18.45
CA GLU A 104 7.05 21.29 -18.35
C GLU A 104 7.76 21.52 -17.00
N ILE A 105 7.87 22.78 -16.54
CA ILE A 105 8.44 23.10 -15.23
C ILE A 105 7.61 22.43 -14.13
N ASN A 106 6.27 22.50 -14.21
CA ASN A 106 5.40 21.85 -13.25
C ASN A 106 5.60 20.32 -13.25
N GLN A 107 5.69 19.69 -14.42
CA GLN A 107 5.91 18.24 -14.53
C GLN A 107 7.28 17.85 -13.96
N ARG A 108 8.34 18.60 -14.26
CA ARG A 108 9.69 18.37 -13.72
C ARG A 108 9.74 18.55 -12.20
N LEU A 109 9.08 19.59 -11.68
CA LEU A 109 8.99 19.84 -10.23
C LEU A 109 8.17 18.75 -9.54
N GLN A 110 7.03 18.36 -10.11
CA GLN A 110 6.22 17.24 -9.61
C GLN A 110 7.01 15.93 -9.60
N GLY A 111 7.73 15.61 -10.68
CA GLY A 111 8.56 14.40 -10.74
C GLY A 111 9.69 14.38 -9.71
N ARG A 112 10.39 15.51 -9.53
CA ARG A 112 11.43 15.63 -8.48
C ARG A 112 10.85 15.54 -7.07
N ASN A 113 9.73 16.21 -6.83
CA ASN A 113 9.03 16.18 -5.54
C ASN A 113 8.48 14.79 -5.23
N ALA A 114 7.90 14.12 -6.21
CA ALA A 114 7.41 12.74 -6.09
C ALA A 114 8.58 11.80 -5.78
N ARG A 115 9.72 11.93 -6.47
CA ARG A 115 10.92 11.13 -6.19
C ARG A 115 11.43 11.35 -4.76
N TYR A 116 11.60 12.61 -4.35
CA TYR A 116 12.02 12.93 -2.98
C TYR A 116 11.05 12.34 -1.95
N LEU A 117 9.75 12.46 -2.22
CA LEU A 117 8.71 11.92 -1.35
C LEU A 117 8.77 10.40 -1.28
N VAL A 118 8.91 9.73 -2.43
CA VAL A 118 9.08 8.27 -2.50
C VAL A 118 10.33 7.85 -1.73
N GLU A 119 11.48 8.48 -1.93
CA GLU A 119 12.70 8.18 -1.19
C GLU A 119 12.52 8.36 0.33
N SER A 120 11.82 9.42 0.76
CA SER A 120 11.53 9.68 2.18
C SER A 120 10.55 8.68 2.79
N LEU A 121 9.55 8.23 2.01
CA LEU A 121 8.52 7.30 2.47
C LEU A 121 8.96 5.84 2.32
N HIS A 122 9.89 5.53 1.41
CA HIS A 122 10.29 4.17 1.09
C HIS A 122 10.85 3.46 2.32
N HIS A 123 11.82 4.06 3.00
CA HIS A 123 12.41 3.47 4.21
C HIS A 123 11.42 3.34 5.37
N ARG A 124 10.42 4.23 5.40
CA ARG A 124 9.41 4.30 6.46
C ARG A 124 8.29 3.28 6.26
N LEU A 125 7.80 3.16 5.03
CA LEU A 125 6.64 2.34 4.67
C LEU A 125 7.04 0.95 4.18
N LEU A 126 8.25 0.74 3.69
CA LEU A 126 8.73 -0.54 3.17
C LEU A 126 10.00 -0.98 3.91
N PRO A 127 9.90 -1.40 5.19
CA PRO A 127 11.04 -1.81 6.00
C PRO A 127 11.50 -3.22 5.59
N ARG A 128 12.02 -3.37 4.37
CA ARG A 128 12.47 -4.64 3.82
C ARG A 128 13.48 -5.33 4.74
N ASP A 129 14.36 -4.55 5.36
CA ASP A 129 15.35 -5.04 6.30
C ASP A 129 14.70 -5.65 7.55
N ALA A 130 13.62 -5.05 8.06
CA ALA A 130 12.87 -5.59 9.21
C ALA A 130 12.20 -6.92 8.89
N VAL A 131 11.57 -6.99 7.71
CA VAL A 131 10.92 -8.20 7.21
C VAL A 131 11.96 -9.30 7.02
N GLU A 132 13.13 -8.97 6.50
CA GLU A 132 14.22 -9.92 6.30
C GLU A 132 14.80 -10.41 7.63
N ILE A 133 15.00 -9.53 8.62
CA ILE A 133 15.42 -9.93 9.97
C ILE A 133 14.42 -10.92 10.58
N LEU A 134 13.12 -10.60 10.52
CA LEU A 134 12.09 -11.50 11.07
C LEU A 134 12.00 -12.81 10.29
N TYR A 135 12.12 -12.76 8.97
CA TYR A 135 12.15 -13.93 8.10
C TYR A 135 13.32 -14.85 8.45
N GLN A 136 14.54 -14.32 8.54
CA GLN A 136 15.74 -15.11 8.88
C GLN A 136 15.65 -15.68 10.29
N ALA A 137 15.22 -14.89 11.28
CA ALA A 137 15.02 -15.37 12.65
C ALA A 137 13.99 -16.51 12.71
N THR A 138 12.89 -16.40 11.95
CA THR A 138 11.88 -17.46 11.87
C THR A 138 12.44 -18.70 11.16
N LEU A 139 13.19 -18.50 10.07
CA LEU A 139 13.81 -19.57 9.28
C LEU A 139 14.86 -20.35 10.07
N ASP A 140 15.66 -19.67 10.88
CA ASP A 140 16.61 -20.27 11.82
C ASP A 140 15.85 -21.03 12.90
N ARG A 141 14.88 -20.39 13.55
CA ARG A 141 14.24 -20.99 14.72
C ARG A 141 13.42 -22.24 14.39
N PHE A 142 12.76 -22.25 13.23
CA PHE A 142 11.88 -23.34 12.78
C PHE A 142 12.58 -24.38 11.91
N GLU A 143 13.92 -24.43 11.91
CA GLU A 143 14.66 -25.46 11.18
C GLU A 143 14.15 -26.88 11.50
N GLY A 144 13.95 -27.68 10.44
CA GLY A 144 13.48 -29.07 10.46
C GLY A 144 11.97 -29.23 10.71
N TYR A 145 11.18 -28.16 10.56
CA TYR A 145 9.71 -28.22 10.60
C TYR A 145 9.15 -29.27 9.61
N PRO A 146 8.15 -30.09 9.98
CA PRO A 146 7.36 -30.07 11.22
C PRO A 146 7.92 -30.97 12.33
N ALA A 147 8.99 -31.73 12.10
CA ALA A 147 9.42 -32.83 12.98
C ALA A 147 10.59 -32.49 13.92
N ALA A 148 11.08 -31.25 13.92
CA ALA A 148 12.29 -30.89 14.64
C ALA A 148 12.11 -30.77 16.16
N GLY A 149 13.02 -31.42 16.89
CA GLY A 149 13.35 -31.06 18.27
C GLY A 149 14.06 -29.70 18.36
N ASP A 150 14.37 -29.27 19.57
CA ASP A 150 15.06 -27.98 19.84
C ASP A 150 16.59 -28.10 19.84
N GLU A 151 17.12 -29.25 19.42
CA GLU A 151 18.54 -29.60 19.51
C GLU A 151 19.39 -28.97 18.39
N GLN A 152 18.76 -28.37 17.37
CA GLN A 152 19.44 -28.01 16.11
C GLN A 152 19.86 -26.54 15.99
N VAL A 153 19.37 -25.64 16.85
CA VAL A 153 19.63 -24.18 16.72
C VAL A 153 20.40 -23.64 17.93
N PRO A 154 21.75 -23.53 17.88
CA PRO A 154 22.53 -22.92 18.95
C PRO A 154 22.24 -21.44 19.02
N PHE A 155 21.93 -20.95 20.22
CA PHE A 155 22.13 -19.55 20.54
C PHE A 155 23.30 -19.43 21.49
N ALA A 156 24.28 -18.60 21.11
CA ALA A 156 25.36 -18.24 22.00
C ALA A 156 24.77 -17.36 23.12
N ASP A 157 24.69 -17.90 24.33
CA ASP A 157 24.32 -17.14 25.51
C ASP A 157 25.49 -16.24 25.88
N MET A 158 25.27 -14.92 25.82
CA MET A 158 26.31 -13.95 26.12
C MET A 158 26.71 -13.96 27.60
N ASP A 159 25.81 -14.36 28.50
CA ASP A 159 26.08 -14.36 29.93
C ASP A 159 26.92 -15.57 30.34
N SER A 160 26.60 -16.76 29.82
CA SER A 160 27.37 -17.98 30.10
C SER A 160 28.53 -18.25 29.14
N GLY A 161 28.57 -17.58 27.99
CA GLY A 161 29.53 -17.83 26.91
C GLY A 161 29.40 -19.21 26.27
N LYS A 162 28.28 -19.91 26.51
CA LYS A 162 28.00 -21.26 25.99
C LYS A 162 26.81 -21.22 25.03
N ASN A 163 26.75 -22.19 24.13
CA ASN A 163 25.54 -22.39 23.34
C ASN A 163 24.45 -22.97 24.25
N VAL A 164 23.34 -22.25 24.41
CA VAL A 164 22.17 -22.69 25.17
C VAL A 164 21.09 -23.17 24.20
N TYR A 165 20.47 -24.30 24.54
CA TYR A 165 19.41 -24.94 23.77
C TYR A 165 18.27 -25.40 24.68
N PRO A 166 17.02 -25.08 24.35
CA PRO A 166 16.60 -23.92 23.57
C PRO A 166 16.83 -22.61 24.34
N VAL A 167 16.82 -21.47 23.65
CA VAL A 167 16.50 -20.20 24.32
C VAL A 167 15.11 -20.37 24.90
N ILE A 168 14.95 -20.09 26.19
CA ILE A 168 13.62 -20.06 26.78
C ILE A 168 13.16 -18.63 26.68
N GLY A 169 12.45 -18.32 25.59
CA GLY A 169 11.81 -17.04 25.39
C GLY A 169 10.80 -16.72 26.50
N PRO A 170 10.41 -15.44 26.62
CA PRO A 170 9.42 -15.03 27.59
C PRO A 170 8.08 -15.75 27.33
N TYR A 171 7.30 -15.96 28.39
CA TYR A 171 5.97 -16.51 28.29
C TYR A 171 5.10 -15.70 27.32
N VAL A 172 4.40 -16.39 26.43
CA VAL A 172 3.50 -15.78 25.45
C VAL A 172 2.07 -16.08 25.90
N PRO A 173 1.36 -15.13 26.53
CA PRO A 173 -0.03 -15.38 26.93
C PRO A 173 -0.91 -15.67 25.72
N PHE A 174 -1.98 -16.43 25.94
CA PHE A 174 -3.10 -16.42 25.02
C PHE A 174 -3.73 -15.02 24.95
N GLU A 175 -4.34 -14.70 23.82
CA GLU A 175 -4.91 -13.36 23.59
C GLU A 175 -5.96 -12.92 24.62
N TRP A 176 -6.64 -13.84 25.30
CA TRP A 176 -7.61 -13.52 26.35
C TRP A 176 -6.96 -13.28 27.73
N ASN A 177 -5.72 -13.75 27.94
CA ASN A 177 -5.01 -13.67 29.22
C ASN A 177 -3.84 -12.66 29.17
N VAL A 178 -4.04 -11.54 28.47
CA VAL A 178 -3.00 -10.52 28.31
C VAL A 178 -2.96 -9.64 29.55
N SER A 179 -1.79 -9.57 30.20
CA SER A 179 -1.56 -8.64 31.31
C SER A 179 -1.43 -7.22 30.78
N GLN A 180 -2.36 -6.33 31.17
CA GLN A 180 -2.31 -4.93 30.75
C GLN A 180 -1.13 -4.21 31.41
N VAL A 181 -0.10 -3.93 30.61
CA VAL A 181 1.08 -3.15 31.03
C VAL A 181 0.96 -1.70 30.57
N VAL A 182 0.17 -1.44 29.53
CA VAL A 182 -0.08 -0.10 29.01
C VAL A 182 -1.21 0.56 29.80
N THR A 183 -0.88 1.64 30.51
CA THR A 183 -1.78 2.48 31.30
C THR A 183 -1.87 3.89 30.72
N PRO A 184 -2.89 4.70 31.08
CA PRO A 184 -2.98 6.09 30.63
C PRO A 184 -1.71 6.93 30.90
N GLU A 185 -0.96 6.60 31.95
CA GLU A 185 0.26 7.31 32.36
C GLU A 185 1.47 6.98 31.47
N ASN A 186 1.56 5.74 30.96
CA ASN A 186 2.71 5.27 30.18
C ASN A 186 2.39 4.99 28.69
N VAL A 187 1.16 5.28 28.26
CA VAL A 187 0.67 4.97 26.90
C VAL A 187 1.53 5.60 25.81
N LYS A 188 2.01 6.83 26.03
CA LYS A 188 2.85 7.54 25.07
C LYS A 188 4.22 6.88 24.90
N GLU A 189 4.78 6.34 25.97
CA GLU A 189 6.07 5.63 25.94
C GLU A 189 5.94 4.31 25.18
N ASN A 190 4.88 3.55 25.48
CA ASN A 190 4.70 2.19 24.96
C ASN A 190 4.13 2.14 23.54
N LEU A 191 3.16 3.01 23.23
CA LEU A 191 2.45 2.99 21.95
C LEU A 191 2.83 4.13 21.02
N GLN A 192 3.48 5.18 21.53
CA GLN A 192 3.96 6.32 20.73
C GLN A 192 2.81 6.92 19.90
N THR A 193 2.97 7.03 18.58
CA THR A 193 1.96 7.54 17.63
C THR A 193 0.77 6.59 17.44
N ARG A 194 0.82 5.37 18.00
CA ARG A 194 -0.19 4.32 17.79
C ARG A 194 -1.32 4.33 18.81
N GLN A 195 -1.27 5.19 19.84
CA GLN A 195 -2.25 5.19 20.93
C GLN A 195 -3.71 5.16 20.45
N GLY A 196 -4.06 5.95 19.43
CA GLY A 196 -5.43 6.01 18.92
C GLY A 196 -5.97 4.67 18.43
N TRP A 197 -5.10 3.79 17.91
CA TRP A 197 -5.49 2.46 17.43
C TRP A 197 -5.96 1.52 18.52
N TYR A 198 -5.28 1.63 19.67
CA TYR A 198 -5.45 0.75 20.82
C TYR A 198 -6.44 1.31 21.85
N ASN A 199 -7.18 2.36 21.48
CA ASN A 199 -8.14 2.98 22.37
C ASN A 199 -9.25 1.98 22.74
N GLY A 200 -9.45 1.76 24.03
CA GLY A 200 -10.42 0.79 24.54
C GLY A 200 -9.96 -0.67 24.54
N LEU A 201 -8.71 -0.96 24.16
CA LEU A 201 -8.13 -2.30 24.20
C LEU A 201 -7.16 -2.46 25.37
N SER A 202 -7.14 -3.65 25.97
CA SER A 202 -6.09 -4.06 26.91
C SER A 202 -4.85 -4.44 26.12
N VAL A 203 -3.75 -3.71 26.30
CA VAL A 203 -2.51 -3.92 25.54
C VAL A 203 -1.32 -4.19 26.47
N SER A 204 -0.45 -5.09 26.02
CA SER A 204 0.86 -5.35 26.61
C SER A 204 1.95 -5.25 25.57
N THR A 205 2.91 -4.36 25.81
CA THR A 205 4.19 -4.25 25.09
C THR A 205 5.30 -5.06 25.77
N ALA A 206 4.97 -5.79 26.85
CA ALA A 206 5.92 -6.65 27.55
C ALA A 206 6.08 -8.01 26.86
N SER A 207 5.05 -8.49 26.15
CA SER A 207 5.04 -9.79 25.47
C SER A 207 4.29 -9.72 24.14
N ALA A 208 4.52 -10.72 23.29
CA ALA A 208 3.58 -11.05 22.22
C ALA A 208 2.38 -11.81 22.81
N MET A 209 1.38 -12.08 21.97
CA MET A 209 0.31 -13.02 22.25
C MET A 209 0.35 -14.21 21.29
N PHE A 210 -0.21 -15.32 21.76
CA PHE A 210 -0.41 -16.52 20.96
C PHE A 210 -1.91 -16.76 20.76
N HIS A 211 -2.29 -17.15 19.55
CA HIS A 211 -3.67 -17.50 19.24
C HIS A 211 -3.71 -18.76 18.37
N ILE A 212 -4.68 -19.62 18.69
CA ILE A 212 -5.06 -20.83 17.98
C ILE A 212 -6.59 -20.83 17.83
N GLN A 213 -7.10 -21.58 16.85
CA GLN A 213 -8.53 -21.62 16.60
C GLN A 213 -9.31 -22.12 17.82
N GLY A 214 -10.33 -21.36 18.19
CA GLY A 214 -11.23 -21.67 19.29
C GLY A 214 -10.67 -21.35 20.67
N ALA A 215 -9.50 -20.72 20.79
CA ALA A 215 -8.99 -20.20 22.05
C ALA A 215 -9.95 -19.15 22.62
N CYS A 216 -10.16 -19.17 23.93
CA CYS A 216 -11.21 -18.40 24.61
C CYS A 216 -10.97 -18.35 26.12
N ASP A 217 -11.61 -17.42 26.80
CA ASP A 217 -11.60 -17.38 28.27
C ASP A 217 -12.65 -18.38 28.82
N PRO A 218 -12.24 -19.45 29.53
CA PRO A 218 -13.17 -20.45 30.08
C PRO A 218 -14.11 -19.88 31.15
N SER A 219 -13.75 -18.74 31.75
CA SER A 219 -14.56 -18.04 32.75
C SER A 219 -15.62 -17.12 32.12
N GLU A 220 -15.50 -16.82 30.83
CA GLU A 220 -16.41 -15.94 30.13
C GLU A 220 -17.70 -16.65 29.72
N THR A 221 -18.83 -16.15 30.20
CA THR A 221 -20.16 -16.73 29.96
C THR A 221 -21.05 -15.83 29.11
N ASN A 222 -20.68 -14.56 28.92
CA ASN A 222 -21.44 -13.59 28.15
C ASN A 222 -21.16 -13.75 26.65
N PRO A 223 -22.17 -14.11 25.83
CA PRO A 223 -21.99 -14.28 24.38
C PRO A 223 -21.61 -13.01 23.61
N ARG A 224 -21.69 -11.84 24.26
CA ARG A 224 -21.28 -10.55 23.69
C ARG A 224 -19.85 -10.14 24.06
N SER A 225 -19.18 -10.94 24.89
CA SER A 225 -17.80 -10.67 25.24
C SER A 225 -16.88 -10.99 24.06
N MET A 226 -15.86 -10.16 23.88
CA MET A 226 -14.83 -10.39 22.88
C MET A 226 -14.10 -11.72 23.09
N MET A 227 -14.05 -12.22 24.33
CA MET A 227 -13.34 -13.46 24.73
C MET A 227 -14.21 -14.72 24.68
N TYR A 228 -15.50 -14.57 24.39
CA TYR A 228 -16.45 -15.68 24.44
C TYR A 228 -16.30 -16.62 23.25
N TYR A 229 -16.39 -17.92 23.53
CA TYR A 229 -16.61 -18.96 22.53
C TYR A 229 -17.59 -20.02 23.06
N PRO A 230 -18.56 -20.50 22.25
CA PRO A 230 -19.53 -21.49 22.72
C PRO A 230 -18.87 -22.77 23.23
N GLY A 231 -19.18 -23.17 24.47
CA GLY A 231 -18.63 -24.38 25.08
C GLY A 231 -17.13 -24.28 25.41
N CYS A 232 -16.61 -23.06 25.61
CA CYS A 232 -15.22 -22.84 26.01
C CYS A 232 -14.87 -23.63 27.28
N SER A 233 -13.78 -24.39 27.21
CA SER A 233 -13.18 -25.09 28.35
C SER A 233 -11.66 -24.97 28.31
N GLU A 234 -10.97 -25.49 29.32
CA GLU A 234 -9.50 -25.48 29.35
C GLU A 234 -8.89 -26.23 28.15
N GLU A 235 -9.58 -27.25 27.63
CA GLU A 235 -9.16 -28.00 26.45
C GLU A 235 -9.09 -27.13 25.19
N ASN A 236 -9.86 -26.05 25.09
CA ASN A 236 -9.75 -25.08 23.99
C ASN A 236 -8.38 -24.39 23.96
N ASN A 237 -7.76 -24.24 25.13
CA ASN A 237 -6.48 -23.54 25.32
C ASN A 237 -5.31 -24.51 25.52
N ASP A 238 -5.51 -25.82 25.33
CA ASP A 238 -4.44 -26.80 25.51
C ASP A 238 -3.47 -26.79 24.33
N LEU A 239 -2.26 -26.31 24.60
CA LEU A 239 -1.16 -26.23 23.63
C LEU A 239 -0.66 -27.60 23.16
N PHE A 240 -0.81 -28.67 23.96
CA PHE A 240 -0.32 -30.00 23.59
C PHE A 240 -1.22 -30.66 22.55
N THR A 241 -2.53 -30.45 22.63
CA THR A 241 -3.50 -30.92 21.65
C THR A 241 -3.71 -29.93 20.50
N GLY A 242 -3.41 -28.65 20.72
CA GLY A 242 -3.65 -27.58 19.76
C GLY A 242 -5.09 -27.06 19.80
N GLY A 243 -5.76 -27.21 20.94
CA GLY A 243 -7.16 -26.85 21.11
C GLY A 243 -8.13 -27.87 20.50
N VAL A 244 -9.43 -27.56 20.62
CA VAL A 244 -10.52 -28.47 20.22
C VAL A 244 -10.93 -28.31 18.75
N VAL A 245 -10.83 -27.09 18.18
CA VAL A 245 -11.52 -26.77 16.92
C VAL A 245 -10.79 -27.25 15.67
N ASN A 246 -9.49 -27.53 15.75
CA ASN A 246 -8.72 -28.22 14.71
C ASN A 246 -7.39 -28.70 15.33
N PRO A 247 -7.39 -29.82 16.06
CA PRO A 247 -6.23 -30.26 16.82
C PRO A 247 -4.96 -30.39 15.96
N SER A 248 -3.84 -30.02 16.56
CA SER A 248 -2.51 -30.09 15.94
C SER A 248 -1.45 -30.30 17.01
N ASN A 249 -0.77 -31.44 16.93
CA ASN A 249 0.37 -31.76 17.80
C ASN A 249 1.58 -30.82 17.58
N LEU A 250 1.58 -30.03 16.50
CA LEU A 250 2.63 -29.05 16.21
C LEU A 250 2.48 -27.76 17.05
N THR A 251 1.31 -27.54 17.67
CA THR A 251 0.99 -26.29 18.37
C THR A 251 1.95 -26.01 19.52
N SER A 252 2.22 -27.02 20.37
CA SER A 252 3.15 -26.88 21.50
C SER A 252 4.57 -26.50 21.06
N MET A 253 5.06 -27.09 19.97
CA MET A 253 6.33 -26.72 19.37
C MET A 253 6.28 -25.30 18.85
N ILE A 254 5.26 -24.94 18.07
CA ILE A 254 5.12 -23.60 17.48
C ILE A 254 5.06 -22.52 18.56
N TYR A 255 4.30 -22.75 19.63
CA TYR A 255 4.20 -21.88 20.79
C TYR A 255 5.59 -21.62 21.40
N ARG A 256 6.29 -22.70 21.75
CA ARG A 256 7.62 -22.62 22.37
C ARG A 256 8.64 -21.95 21.45
N LYS A 257 8.70 -22.36 20.18
CA LYS A 257 9.63 -21.80 19.18
C LYS A 257 9.30 -20.33 18.89
N GLY A 258 8.02 -19.97 18.84
CA GLY A 258 7.55 -18.61 18.62
C GLY A 258 7.88 -17.66 19.78
N ALA A 259 7.86 -18.15 21.03
CA ALA A 259 8.25 -17.36 22.20
C ALA A 259 9.66 -16.75 22.07
N ASP A 260 10.57 -17.44 21.39
CA ASP A 260 11.95 -16.99 21.19
C ASP A 260 12.05 -15.82 20.20
N LEU A 261 11.01 -15.59 19.40
CA LEU A 261 10.95 -14.46 18.46
C LEU A 261 10.49 -13.17 19.15
N VAL A 262 9.90 -13.24 20.35
CA VAL A 262 9.33 -12.07 21.05
C VAL A 262 10.32 -10.92 21.24
N PRO A 263 11.59 -11.13 21.65
CA PRO A 263 12.54 -10.03 21.77
C PRO A 263 12.78 -9.29 20.44
N ILE A 264 12.84 -10.03 19.33
CA ILE A 264 13.01 -9.44 17.99
C ILE A 264 11.75 -8.68 17.58
N LEU A 265 10.56 -9.28 17.78
CA LEU A 265 9.28 -8.62 17.50
C LEU A 265 9.17 -7.29 18.27
N LYS A 266 9.51 -7.29 19.56
CA LYS A 266 9.51 -6.09 20.39
C LYS A 266 10.47 -5.02 19.87
N ALA A 267 11.72 -5.38 19.60
CA ALA A 267 12.72 -4.43 19.09
C ALA A 267 12.28 -3.81 17.74
N LEU A 268 11.74 -4.63 16.83
CA LEU A 268 11.23 -4.15 15.55
C LEU A 268 10.01 -3.23 15.73
N PHE A 269 9.11 -3.55 16.66
CA PHE A 269 7.94 -2.72 16.95
C PHE A 269 8.34 -1.35 17.53
N GLU A 270 9.30 -1.33 18.46
CA GLU A 270 9.78 -0.08 19.06
C GLU A 270 10.51 0.81 18.05
N TYR A 271 11.25 0.19 17.12
CA TYR A 271 11.99 0.91 16.08
C TYR A 271 11.09 1.42 14.96
N TYR A 272 10.22 0.58 14.41
CA TYR A 272 9.38 0.91 13.24
C TYR A 272 7.98 1.39 13.65
N GLN A 273 7.90 2.66 14.04
CA GLN A 273 6.72 3.29 14.66
C GLN A 273 5.44 3.28 13.80
N ASP A 274 5.56 3.05 12.49
CA ASP A 274 4.42 3.14 11.57
C ASP A 274 3.59 1.86 11.47
N PHE A 275 4.13 0.74 11.93
CA PHE A 275 3.45 -0.55 11.90
C PHE A 275 2.59 -0.72 13.13
N ARG A 276 1.33 -1.10 12.94
CA ARG A 276 0.39 -1.30 14.05
C ARG A 276 0.76 -2.54 14.83
N ASN A 277 0.99 -3.62 14.13
CA ASN A 277 1.30 -4.92 14.65
C ASN A 277 2.23 -5.65 13.71
N LEU A 278 2.98 -6.59 14.27
CA LEU A 278 3.87 -7.46 13.52
C LEU A 278 3.84 -8.85 14.12
N GLY A 279 4.21 -9.85 13.35
CA GLY A 279 4.06 -11.22 13.81
C GLY A 279 4.48 -12.29 12.82
N VAL A 280 4.29 -13.51 13.27
CA VAL A 280 4.50 -14.73 12.49
C VAL A 280 3.20 -15.52 12.56
N PHE A 281 2.76 -16.01 11.40
CA PHE A 281 1.51 -16.73 11.23
C PHE A 281 1.78 -18.14 10.68
N PRO A 282 2.06 -19.11 11.58
CA PRO A 282 2.40 -20.47 11.20
C PRO A 282 1.23 -21.22 10.55
N ALA A 283 1.53 -22.12 9.62
CA ALA A 283 0.55 -23.00 9.01
C ALA A 283 -0.05 -24.00 10.02
N ASN A 284 0.73 -24.40 11.03
CA ASN A 284 0.31 -25.31 12.12
C ASN A 284 -0.44 -26.56 11.62
N GLY A 285 0.10 -27.23 10.60
CA GLY A 285 -0.54 -28.41 10.01
C GLY A 285 -1.95 -28.12 9.48
N GLY A 286 -2.19 -26.91 8.96
CA GLY A 286 -3.48 -26.45 8.42
C GLY A 286 -4.41 -25.81 9.44
N ALA A 287 -4.21 -26.07 10.74
CA ALA A 287 -5.01 -25.46 11.80
C ALA A 287 -4.73 -23.95 11.96
N GLY A 288 -3.62 -23.46 11.43
CA GLY A 288 -3.19 -22.09 11.65
C GLY A 288 -2.79 -21.80 13.09
N ALA A 289 -1.97 -20.79 13.27
CA ALA A 289 -1.69 -20.14 14.55
C ALA A 289 -1.23 -18.72 14.28
N SER A 290 -1.21 -17.87 15.29
CA SER A 290 -0.59 -16.55 15.17
C SER A 290 0.19 -16.19 16.44
N LEU A 291 1.40 -15.69 16.22
CA LEU A 291 2.20 -14.99 17.19
C LEU A 291 2.20 -13.51 16.80
N ASN A 292 1.57 -12.67 17.60
CA ASN A 292 1.35 -11.26 17.26
C ASN A 292 1.88 -10.33 18.35
N PHE A 293 2.54 -9.24 17.96
CA PHE A 293 3.06 -8.21 18.85
C PHE A 293 2.56 -6.83 18.43
N PRO A 294 2.15 -5.96 19.38
CA PRO A 294 2.03 -6.20 20.83
C PRO A 294 0.88 -7.18 21.15
N ALA A 295 0.85 -7.69 22.38
CA ALA A 295 -0.28 -8.48 22.85
C ALA A 295 -1.50 -7.58 23.12
N TYR A 296 -2.68 -7.98 22.64
CA TYR A 296 -3.95 -7.34 22.97
C TYR A 296 -5.11 -8.30 22.74
N ASN A 297 -6.25 -8.05 23.37
CA ASN A 297 -7.41 -8.94 23.23
C ASN A 297 -8.03 -8.80 21.83
N PHE A 298 -8.20 -9.92 21.13
CA PHE A 298 -8.90 -9.94 19.85
C PHE A 298 -10.40 -9.84 20.06
N ASP A 299 -11.06 -9.10 19.18
CA ASP A 299 -12.51 -9.05 19.15
C ASP A 299 -13.06 -10.35 18.52
N GLY A 300 -13.48 -11.28 19.38
CA GLY A 300 -14.11 -12.54 18.97
C GLY A 300 -15.53 -12.38 18.42
N THR A 301 -16.12 -11.19 18.49
CA THR A 301 -17.50 -10.93 18.04
C THR A 301 -17.59 -10.59 16.55
N THR A 302 -16.44 -10.32 15.92
CA THR A 302 -16.33 -10.01 14.49
C THR A 302 -16.17 -11.28 13.65
N SER A 303 -16.11 -11.08 12.34
CA SER A 303 -15.98 -12.16 11.36
C SER A 303 -15.15 -11.71 10.17
N TYR A 304 -14.54 -12.66 9.47
CA TYR A 304 -13.86 -12.43 8.21
C TYR A 304 -14.40 -13.36 7.12
N ILE A 305 -14.17 -13.00 5.86
CA ILE A 305 -14.46 -13.88 4.72
C ILE A 305 -13.22 -14.72 4.43
N SER A 306 -13.35 -16.04 4.44
CA SER A 306 -12.29 -16.97 4.08
C SER A 306 -11.98 -16.91 2.58
N ASP A 307 -10.69 -16.87 2.23
CA ASP A 307 -10.19 -17.06 0.85
C ASP A 307 -9.89 -18.54 0.54
N GLY A 308 -10.18 -19.45 1.47
CA GLY A 308 -9.91 -20.87 1.36
C GLY A 308 -8.42 -21.24 1.42
N CYS A 309 -8.16 -22.55 1.47
CA CYS A 309 -6.79 -23.11 1.44
C CYS A 309 -6.50 -23.97 0.21
N ASP A 310 -7.37 -23.93 -0.81
CA ASP A 310 -7.18 -24.75 -2.03
C ASP A 310 -5.89 -24.39 -2.77
N TRP A 311 -5.39 -23.16 -2.60
CA TRP A 311 -4.10 -22.69 -3.08
C TRP A 311 -2.91 -23.51 -2.55
N MET A 312 -3.07 -24.21 -1.42
CA MET A 312 -2.01 -25.09 -0.90
C MET A 312 -1.79 -26.34 -1.77
N ARG A 313 -2.68 -26.62 -2.73
CA ARG A 313 -2.48 -27.67 -3.75
C ARG A 313 -1.49 -27.27 -4.84
N GLU A 314 -1.16 -25.98 -4.95
CA GLU A 314 -0.16 -25.51 -5.92
C GLU A 314 1.20 -26.16 -5.67
N PRO A 315 2.04 -26.33 -6.73
CA PRO A 315 3.38 -26.89 -6.58
C PRO A 315 4.21 -26.08 -5.59
N ASN A 316 4.92 -26.78 -4.69
CA ASN A 316 5.79 -26.13 -3.71
C ASN A 316 6.94 -25.39 -4.44
N PRO A 317 7.13 -24.07 -4.19
CA PRO A 317 8.13 -23.28 -4.90
C PRO A 317 9.57 -23.77 -4.76
N HIS A 318 9.88 -24.49 -3.67
CA HIS A 318 11.22 -25.04 -3.41
C HIS A 318 11.32 -26.55 -3.69
N ASP A 319 10.20 -27.22 -3.98
CA ASP A 319 10.13 -28.61 -4.39
C ASP A 319 8.87 -28.88 -5.24
N PRO A 320 8.92 -28.61 -6.56
CA PRO A 320 7.73 -28.67 -7.43
C PRO A 320 7.12 -30.07 -7.58
N THR A 321 7.76 -31.11 -7.03
CA THR A 321 7.25 -32.50 -7.10
C THR A 321 6.10 -32.77 -6.13
N ARG A 322 5.83 -31.85 -5.21
CA ARG A 322 4.77 -31.94 -4.20
C ARG A 322 4.03 -30.62 -4.06
N SER A 323 2.85 -30.68 -3.47
CA SER A 323 2.06 -29.51 -3.11
C SER A 323 2.64 -28.76 -1.91
N ILE A 324 2.25 -27.49 -1.74
CA ILE A 324 2.63 -26.67 -0.57
C ILE A 324 2.10 -27.28 0.73
N GLY A 325 0.84 -27.70 0.74
CA GLY A 325 0.18 -28.36 1.87
C GLY A 325 -0.32 -29.76 1.53
N THR A 326 -0.63 -30.55 2.55
CA THR A 326 -1.29 -31.85 2.38
C THR A 326 -2.81 -31.68 2.36
N GLU A 327 -3.55 -32.68 1.84
CA GLU A 327 -5.01 -32.66 1.90
C GLU A 327 -5.55 -32.61 3.34
N GLU A 328 -4.84 -33.19 4.31
CA GLU A 328 -5.21 -33.07 5.73
C GLU A 328 -5.11 -31.62 6.22
N MET A 329 -4.07 -30.89 5.79
CA MET A 329 -3.93 -29.47 6.14
C MET A 329 -5.07 -28.65 5.53
N ILE A 330 -5.40 -28.89 4.26
CA ILE A 330 -6.44 -28.16 3.54
C ILE A 330 -7.82 -28.44 4.15
N ALA A 331 -8.09 -29.68 4.57
CA ALA A 331 -9.35 -30.07 5.18
C ALA A 331 -9.65 -29.37 6.53
N LYS A 332 -8.63 -28.78 7.18
CA LYS A 332 -8.81 -27.98 8.41
C LYS A 332 -9.24 -26.54 8.13
N CYS A 333 -9.14 -26.08 6.89
CA CYS A 333 -9.55 -24.74 6.51
C CYS A 333 -11.03 -24.65 6.14
N ARG A 334 -11.58 -23.43 6.25
CA ARG A 334 -12.91 -23.07 5.77
C ARG A 334 -12.91 -22.83 4.25
N PRO A 335 -13.93 -23.28 3.52
CA PRO A 335 -14.14 -22.95 2.12
C PRO A 335 -14.05 -21.45 1.79
N GLU A 336 -13.67 -21.15 0.55
CA GLU A 336 -13.69 -19.77 0.02
C GLU A 336 -15.10 -19.18 0.06
N GLY A 337 -15.20 -17.92 0.49
CA GLY A 337 -16.45 -17.17 0.61
C GLY A 337 -17.24 -17.41 1.90
N GLU A 338 -16.80 -18.33 2.77
CA GLU A 338 -17.45 -18.54 4.06
C GLU A 338 -17.20 -17.35 5.00
N ILE A 339 -18.25 -16.90 5.71
CA ILE A 339 -18.13 -15.92 6.79
C ILE A 339 -17.76 -16.68 8.07
N VAL A 340 -16.56 -16.44 8.56
CA VAL A 340 -15.94 -17.19 9.66
C VAL A 340 -15.77 -16.27 10.86
N SER A 341 -16.14 -16.74 12.05
CA SER A 341 -15.85 -16.02 13.30
C SER A 341 -14.34 -15.83 13.47
N THR A 342 -13.92 -14.67 13.95
CA THR A 342 -12.51 -14.41 14.28
C THR A 342 -11.93 -15.35 15.32
N ARG A 343 -12.75 -15.92 16.20
CA ARG A 343 -12.31 -16.98 17.13
C ARG A 343 -11.79 -18.23 16.39
N LEU A 344 -12.20 -18.41 15.15
CA LEU A 344 -11.76 -19.50 14.26
C LEU A 344 -10.74 -19.03 13.23
N TYR A 345 -10.13 -17.85 13.44
CA TYR A 345 -9.21 -17.25 12.49
C TYR A 345 -8.05 -18.17 12.12
N ASN A 346 -7.91 -18.39 10.82
CA ASN A 346 -6.82 -19.12 10.22
C ASN A 346 -6.08 -18.22 9.22
N PRO A 347 -4.79 -17.90 9.43
CA PRO A 347 -4.04 -17.10 8.47
C PRO A 347 -3.90 -17.76 7.09
N MET A 348 -4.02 -19.09 6.99
CA MET A 348 -3.93 -19.81 5.72
C MET A 348 -5.13 -19.52 4.80
N GLU A 349 -6.25 -19.08 5.39
CA GLU A 349 -7.47 -18.67 4.69
C GLU A 349 -7.41 -17.21 4.24
N ARG A 350 -6.25 -16.55 4.33
CA ARG A 350 -6.10 -15.14 3.97
C ARG A 350 -5.21 -15.00 2.74
N SER A 351 -5.69 -14.25 1.75
CA SER A 351 -5.03 -14.00 0.48
C SER A 351 -3.62 -13.42 0.62
N TRP A 352 -3.37 -12.60 1.64
CA TRP A 352 -2.03 -12.06 1.89
C TRP A 352 -1.01 -13.18 2.19
N CYS A 353 -1.37 -14.21 2.93
CA CYS A 353 -0.45 -15.30 3.24
C CYS A 353 -0.29 -16.25 2.04
N ARG A 354 -1.39 -16.53 1.32
CA ARG A 354 -1.33 -17.23 0.02
C ARG A 354 -0.34 -16.58 -0.93
N ASN A 355 -0.47 -15.27 -1.14
CA ASN A 355 0.35 -14.55 -2.12
C ASN A 355 1.83 -14.54 -1.75
N GLN A 356 2.14 -14.42 -0.45
CA GLN A 356 3.49 -14.58 0.07
C GLN A 356 4.02 -16.01 -0.12
N ALA A 357 3.19 -17.03 0.18
CA ALA A 357 3.56 -18.44 0.09
C ALA A 357 3.86 -18.89 -1.35
N LEU A 358 3.14 -18.34 -2.33
CA LEU A 358 3.37 -18.62 -3.75
C LEU A 358 4.60 -17.90 -4.32
N LYS A 359 5.14 -16.89 -3.62
CA LYS A 359 6.28 -16.07 -4.06
C LYS A 359 7.31 -15.87 -2.94
N PRO A 360 7.90 -16.95 -2.39
CA PRO A 360 8.72 -16.88 -1.18
C PRO A 360 10.06 -16.16 -1.35
N ASP A 361 10.53 -15.93 -2.59
CA ASP A 361 11.84 -15.32 -2.84
C ASP A 361 11.86 -13.80 -2.67
N ARG A 362 10.71 -13.17 -2.40
CA ARG A 362 10.60 -11.70 -2.28
C ARG A 362 9.72 -11.27 -1.12
N VAL A 363 10.04 -10.10 -0.57
CA VAL A 363 9.11 -9.36 0.29
C VAL A 363 7.90 -8.95 -0.55
N SER A 364 6.71 -9.29 -0.07
CA SER A 364 5.45 -8.99 -0.74
C SER A 364 4.69 -7.91 0.02
N LEU A 365 4.01 -7.05 -0.73
CA LEU A 365 3.12 -6.01 -0.24
C LEU A 365 1.69 -6.40 -0.63
N GLU A 366 0.88 -6.78 0.34
CA GLU A 366 -0.45 -7.36 0.11
C GLU A 366 -1.54 -6.51 0.76
N GLY A 367 -2.61 -6.21 0.02
CA GLY A 367 -3.70 -5.34 0.46
C GLY A 367 -4.00 -4.20 -0.53
N PRO A 368 -5.12 -3.49 -0.40
CA PRO A 368 -5.95 -3.39 0.80
C PRO A 368 -6.78 -4.66 1.05
N TYR A 369 -6.91 -5.05 2.32
CA TYR A 369 -7.89 -6.04 2.77
C TYR A 369 -8.42 -5.68 4.17
N GLU A 370 -9.64 -6.08 4.49
CA GLU A 370 -10.26 -5.78 5.78
C GLU A 370 -9.61 -6.60 6.92
N ASP A 371 -9.38 -5.96 8.06
CA ASP A 371 -8.91 -6.62 9.27
C ASP A 371 -9.88 -7.73 9.65
N ALA A 372 -9.32 -8.86 10.10
CA ALA A 372 -10.18 -9.90 10.67
C ALA A 372 -10.76 -9.41 11.99
N TRP A 373 -9.95 -8.71 12.80
CA TRP A 373 -10.29 -8.41 14.20
C TRP A 373 -11.24 -7.23 14.34
N VAL A 374 -11.16 -6.22 13.47
CA VAL A 374 -12.00 -5.03 13.57
C VAL A 374 -12.62 -4.68 12.22
N SER A 375 -13.94 -4.87 12.11
CA SER A 375 -14.66 -4.55 10.88
C SER A 375 -14.55 -3.06 10.52
N GLY A 376 -14.49 -2.78 9.22
CA GLY A 376 -14.32 -1.46 8.65
C GLY A 376 -12.87 -0.97 8.64
N ARG A 377 -11.94 -1.67 9.31
CA ARG A 377 -10.51 -1.32 9.28
C ARG A 377 -9.80 -2.04 8.16
N TRP A 378 -8.98 -1.32 7.40
CA TRP A 378 -8.30 -1.85 6.24
C TRP A 378 -6.79 -1.82 6.42
N PHE A 379 -6.15 -2.90 5.98
CA PHE A 379 -4.72 -3.11 6.11
C PHE A 379 -4.03 -3.29 4.77
N ILE A 380 -2.77 -2.89 4.78
CA ILE A 380 -1.75 -3.40 3.88
C ILE A 380 -0.76 -4.17 4.75
N THR A 381 -0.29 -5.29 4.25
CA THR A 381 0.75 -6.08 4.89
C THR A 381 2.01 -6.11 4.10
N ILE A 382 3.10 -6.18 4.84
CA ILE A 382 4.42 -6.44 4.30
C ILE A 382 4.93 -7.69 4.97
N GLY A 383 5.37 -8.65 4.17
CA GLY A 383 5.77 -9.94 4.70
C GLY A 383 6.44 -10.82 3.68
N ARG A 384 6.88 -11.97 4.16
CA ARG A 384 7.54 -13.01 3.37
C ARG A 384 7.16 -14.37 3.94
N ALA A 385 6.92 -15.32 3.05
CA ALA A 385 6.69 -16.70 3.44
C ALA A 385 8.01 -17.37 3.86
N VAL A 386 7.94 -18.15 4.93
CA VAL A 386 9.04 -18.95 5.48
C VAL A 386 8.82 -20.40 5.09
N TYR A 387 9.76 -20.95 4.35
CA TYR A 387 9.85 -22.38 4.05
C TYR A 387 11.09 -22.94 4.73
N ASP A 388 10.95 -24.08 5.40
CA ASP A 388 12.04 -24.70 6.14
C ASP A 388 13.21 -25.04 5.21
N ARG A 389 14.44 -24.75 5.64
CA ARG A 389 15.64 -24.96 4.82
C ARG A 389 15.91 -26.44 4.55
N ALA A 390 15.68 -27.31 5.54
CA ALA A 390 16.02 -28.73 5.46
C ALA A 390 14.93 -29.52 4.71
N THR A 391 13.68 -29.38 5.12
CA THR A 391 12.55 -30.16 4.62
C THR A 391 11.80 -29.49 3.47
N LYS A 392 12.06 -28.20 3.20
CA LYS A 392 11.32 -27.36 2.24
C LYS A 392 9.81 -27.25 2.52
N ASN A 393 9.35 -27.62 3.72
CA ASN A 393 7.96 -27.47 4.13
C ASN A 393 7.61 -26.01 4.37
N PHE A 394 6.38 -25.62 4.04
CA PHE A 394 5.87 -24.30 4.39
C PHE A 394 5.66 -24.19 5.90
N VAL A 395 6.26 -23.17 6.52
CA VAL A 395 6.26 -22.97 7.97
C VAL A 395 5.25 -21.91 8.38
N ALA A 396 5.40 -20.69 7.84
CA ALA A 396 4.66 -19.51 8.27
C ALA A 396 4.73 -18.37 7.26
N CYS A 397 3.86 -17.38 7.42
CA CYS A 397 4.04 -16.05 6.82
C CYS A 397 4.48 -15.05 7.88
N THR A 398 5.47 -14.20 7.57
CA THR A 398 5.78 -13.02 8.40
C THR A 398 4.80 -11.89 8.07
N PHE A 399 4.59 -11.00 9.02
CA PHE A 399 3.54 -10.00 8.92
C PHE A 399 3.97 -8.69 9.56
N PHE A 400 3.79 -7.60 8.84
CA PHE A 400 3.88 -6.23 9.30
C PHE A 400 2.63 -5.49 8.80
N GLY A 401 1.73 -5.13 9.72
CA GLY A 401 0.44 -4.51 9.39
C GLY A 401 0.53 -2.99 9.37
N LEU A 402 0.19 -2.40 8.23
CA LEU A 402 -0.01 -0.96 8.03
C LEU A 402 -1.51 -0.68 7.90
N ASP A 403 -2.02 0.09 8.83
CA ASP A 403 -3.38 0.62 8.80
C ASP A 403 -3.49 1.70 7.71
N ILE A 404 -4.49 1.57 6.85
CA ILE A 404 -4.65 2.45 5.69
C ILE A 404 -5.01 3.88 6.11
N ASP A 405 -5.80 4.04 7.16
CA ASP A 405 -6.14 5.37 7.69
C ASP A 405 -4.88 6.07 8.20
N PHE A 406 -4.03 5.35 8.93
CA PHE A 406 -2.73 5.87 9.35
C PHE A 406 -1.83 6.23 8.17
N LEU A 407 -1.79 5.39 7.13
CA LEU A 407 -1.02 5.66 5.93
C LEU A 407 -1.49 6.94 5.23
N ALA A 408 -2.80 7.15 5.11
CA ALA A 408 -3.35 8.37 4.55
C ALA A 408 -3.06 9.62 5.42
N GLN A 409 -2.96 9.47 6.75
CA GLN A 409 -2.45 10.54 7.63
C GLN A 409 -0.96 10.85 7.37
N ILE A 410 -0.11 9.85 7.21
CA ILE A 410 1.30 10.03 6.83
C ILE A 410 1.39 10.80 5.51
N MET A 411 0.59 10.42 4.51
CA MET A 411 0.55 11.11 3.22
C MET A 411 0.09 12.56 3.34
N LYS A 412 -0.90 12.82 4.20
CA LYS A 412 -1.39 14.18 4.45
C LYS A 412 -0.30 15.04 5.10
N ALA A 413 0.47 14.46 6.03
CA ALA A 413 1.60 15.14 6.67
C ALA A 413 2.80 15.33 5.72
N SER A 414 2.95 14.48 4.70
CA SER A 414 4.06 14.54 3.74
C SER A 414 3.79 15.47 2.54
N ARG A 415 2.61 16.09 2.48
CA ARG A 415 2.28 17.06 1.44
C ARG A 415 3.23 18.26 1.48
N ILE A 416 3.79 18.59 0.31
CA ILE A 416 4.68 19.76 0.14
C ILE A 416 3.86 21.06 0.13
N TYR A 417 2.63 21.01 -0.36
CA TYR A 417 1.72 22.15 -0.41
C TYR A 417 0.35 21.78 0.17
N PRO A 418 -0.40 22.74 0.76
CA PRO A 418 -1.73 22.46 1.31
C PRO A 418 -2.71 21.81 0.32
N ASN A 419 -2.59 22.17 -0.95
CA ASN A 419 -3.42 21.67 -2.05
C ASN A 419 -2.79 20.50 -2.82
N ALA A 420 -1.61 20.03 -2.43
CA ALA A 420 -0.99 18.87 -3.06
C ALA A 420 -1.73 17.60 -2.66
N GLU A 421 -1.93 16.71 -3.62
CA GLU A 421 -2.38 15.34 -3.38
C GLU A 421 -1.20 14.38 -3.47
N VAL A 422 -1.18 13.44 -2.55
CA VAL A 422 -0.22 12.34 -2.45
C VAL A 422 -1.02 11.06 -2.37
N SER A 423 -0.70 10.12 -3.24
CA SER A 423 -1.39 8.83 -3.35
C SER A 423 -0.40 7.70 -3.56
N ILE A 424 -0.65 6.53 -2.96
CA ILE A 424 0.02 5.27 -3.28
C ILE A 424 -0.91 4.51 -4.20
N VAL A 425 -0.35 4.00 -5.29
CA VAL A 425 -1.07 3.26 -6.31
C VAL A 425 -0.43 1.89 -6.49
N ARG A 426 -1.25 0.87 -6.75
CA ARG A 426 -0.74 -0.43 -7.22
C ARG A 426 -0.18 -0.25 -8.62
N LEU A 427 1.03 -0.76 -8.85
CA LEU A 427 1.61 -0.81 -10.19
C LEU A 427 0.74 -1.64 -11.14
N GLU A 428 0.20 -2.74 -10.64
CA GLU A 428 -0.76 -3.58 -11.36
C GLU A 428 -2.14 -2.91 -11.32
N GLY A 429 -2.54 -2.32 -12.45
CA GLY A 429 -3.89 -1.75 -12.64
C GLY A 429 -4.09 -0.30 -12.19
N GLY A 430 -3.11 0.32 -11.52
CA GLY A 430 -3.16 1.75 -11.15
C GLY A 430 -4.15 2.08 -10.03
N ALA A 431 -4.68 1.08 -9.32
CA ALA A 431 -5.66 1.29 -8.25
C ALA A 431 -5.03 2.06 -7.09
N VAL A 432 -5.75 3.06 -6.56
CA VAL A 432 -5.31 3.86 -5.40
C VAL A 432 -5.49 3.05 -4.13
N VAL A 433 -4.38 2.84 -3.42
CA VAL A 433 -4.33 2.07 -2.17
C VAL A 433 -4.51 2.97 -0.94
N ALA A 434 -3.95 4.17 -1.00
CA ALA A 434 -4.15 5.21 -0.01
C ALA A 434 -3.96 6.57 -0.68
N SER A 435 -4.75 7.57 -0.29
CA SER A 435 -4.58 8.95 -0.74
C SER A 435 -4.77 9.91 0.41
N SER A 436 -3.93 10.94 0.43
CA SER A 436 -4.14 12.07 1.33
C SER A 436 -5.46 12.80 1.05
N ALA A 437 -6.05 12.71 -0.15
CA ALA A 437 -7.33 13.34 -0.48
C ALA A 437 -8.53 12.65 0.19
N TRP A 438 -8.33 11.48 0.79
CA TRP A 438 -9.38 10.80 1.54
C TRP A 438 -9.73 11.63 2.78
N ASN A 439 -11.02 11.95 2.91
CA ASN A 439 -11.57 12.55 4.12
C ASN A 439 -11.66 11.45 5.17
N ILE A 440 -10.55 11.23 5.88
CA ILE A 440 -10.55 10.40 7.07
C ILE A 440 -11.24 11.21 8.15
N THR A 441 -12.54 11.02 8.32
CA THR A 441 -13.24 11.44 9.52
C THR A 441 -12.76 10.54 10.67
N GLU A 442 -12.56 11.10 11.87
CA GLU A 442 -12.16 10.33 13.06
C GLU A 442 -13.12 9.15 13.38
N ASP A 443 -14.28 9.08 12.71
CA ASP A 443 -15.35 8.10 12.91
C ASP A 443 -15.23 6.81 12.06
N GLY A 444 -14.12 6.59 11.32
CA GLY A 444 -13.79 5.27 10.77
C GLY A 444 -14.71 4.74 9.66
N GLU A 445 -15.46 5.58 8.94
CA GLU A 445 -16.08 5.15 7.68
C GLU A 445 -14.99 5.02 6.61
N PRO A 446 -14.75 3.81 6.07
CA PRO A 446 -13.73 3.62 5.05
C PRO A 446 -14.11 4.38 3.77
N PRO A 447 -13.12 4.90 3.03
CA PRO A 447 -13.39 5.45 1.71
C PRO A 447 -13.94 4.34 0.81
N PRO A 448 -14.92 4.65 -0.07
CA PRO A 448 -15.35 3.69 -1.09
C PRO A 448 -14.14 3.26 -1.92
N ILE A 449 -13.85 1.95 -1.88
CA ILE A 449 -12.86 1.31 -2.73
C ILE A 449 -13.40 1.40 -4.15
N TYR A 450 -12.73 2.17 -5.01
CA TYR A 450 -13.08 2.36 -6.41
C TYR A 450 -12.14 1.59 -7.34
#